data_AF-A0A381X3F3-F1
#
_entry.id   AF-A0A381X3F3-F1
#
_cell.length_a   1.000
_cell.length_b   1.000
_cell.length_c   1.000
_cell.angle_alpha   90.00
_cell.angle_beta   90.00
_cell.angle_gamma   90.00
#
_symmetry.space_group_name_H-M   'P 1'
#
loop_
_entity.id
_entity.type
_entity.pdbx_description
1 polymer ?
#
loop_
_entity_poly.entity_id
_entity_poly.type
_entity_poly.pdbx_seq_one_letter_code
_entity_poly.pdbx_strand_id
1 'polypeptide(L)' 'MTEHIFTNKLIFEKSPYLLQHAHNPVDWHPWSQEAFEKAKREDKLLLVSIGYATCHWCHVMERESF' A
#
# COMPACT_ATOMS: atom_id res chain seq x y z
N MET A 1 3.56 19.03 -13.53
CA MET A 1 3.88 17.95 -12.58
C MET A 1 2.66 17.84 -11.68
N THR A 2 1.95 16.72 -11.71
CA THR A 2 0.81 16.48 -10.80
C THR A 2 1.36 16.36 -9.39
N GLU A 3 0.90 17.22 -8.50
CA GLU A 3 1.26 17.18 -7.09
C GLU A 3 0.51 16.02 -6.43
N HIS A 4 1.24 15.05 -5.88
CA HIS A 4 0.65 13.92 -5.16
C HIS A 4 0.30 14.35 -3.74
N ILE A 5 -1.00 14.37 -3.41
CA ILE A 5 -1.51 14.78 -2.08
C ILE A 5 -1.08 13.78 -1.00
N PHE A 6 -0.95 12.50 -1.35
CA PHE A 6 -0.53 11.43 -0.46
C PHE A 6 0.70 10.74 -1.00
N THR A 7 1.60 10.32 -0.11
CA THR A 7 2.72 9.42 -0.42
C THR A 7 3.01 8.55 0.79
N ASN A 8 2.92 7.24 0.61
CA ASN A 8 3.17 6.24 1.64
C ASN A 8 4.54 5.56 1.44
N LYS A 9 4.88 4.59 2.30
CA LYS A 9 6.21 3.96 2.30
C LYS A 9 6.51 3.12 1.06
N LEU A 10 5.50 2.76 0.25
CA LEU A 10 5.73 1.98 -0.97
C LEU A 10 6.54 2.73 -2.03
N ILE A 11 6.71 4.05 -1.91
CA ILE A 11 7.60 4.84 -2.79
C ILE A 11 9.05 4.36 -2.80
N PHE A 12 9.48 3.64 -1.76
CA PHE A 12 10.83 3.09 -1.64
C PHE A 12 10.96 1.64 -2.13
N GLU A 13 9.87 1.03 -2.59
CA GLU A 13 9.87 -0.33 -3.11
C GLU A 13 10.40 -0.40 -4.55
N LYS A 14 10.85 -1.58 -4.96
CA LYS A 14 11.33 -1.82 -6.34
C LYS A 14 10.24 -2.37 -7.27
N SER A 15 9.19 -2.95 -6.71
CA SER A 15 8.12 -3.57 -7.47
C SER A 15 7.28 -2.50 -8.17
N PRO A 16 7.11 -2.56 -9.51
CA PRO A 16 6.24 -1.62 -10.22
C PRO A 16 4.80 -1.64 -9.69
N TYR A 17 4.31 -2.82 -9.27
CA TYR A 17 2.98 -2.96 -8.67
C TYR A 17 2.86 -2.18 -7.35
N LEU A 18 3.86 -2.26 -6.47
CA LEU A 18 3.82 -1.53 -5.20
C LEU A 18 3.98 -0.02 -5.41
N LEU A 19 4.82 0.39 -6.35
CA LEU A 19 5.02 1.80 -6.70
C LEU A 19 3.74 2.45 -7.24
N GLN A 20 2.89 1.71 -7.96
CA GLN A 20 1.60 2.21 -8.43
C GLN A 20 0.70 2.65 -7.27
N HIS A 21 0.79 1.98 -6.11
CA HIS A 21 0.01 2.29 -4.91
C HIS A 21 0.69 3.30 -3.96
N ALA A 22 1.88 3.82 -4.31
CA ALA A 22 2.68 4.69 -3.45
C ALA A 22 2.00 6.03 -3.12
N HIS A 23 1.05 6.46 -3.95
CA HIS A 23 0.35 7.73 -3.81
C HIS A 23 -1.13 7.60 -3.44
N ASN A 24 -1.57 6.39 -3.07
CA ASN A 24 -2.92 6.17 -2.59
C ASN A 24 -3.09 6.80 -1.20
N PRO A 25 -4.30 7.26 -0.83
CA PRO A 25 -4.57 7.87 0.47
C PRO A 25 -4.43 6.86 1.63
N VAL A 26 -4.53 5.56 1.36
CA VAL A 26 -4.18 4.53 2.33
C VAL A 26 -2.67 4.57 2.64
N ASP A 27 -2.32 4.67 3.92
CA ASP A 27 -0.94 4.59 4.42
C ASP A 27 -0.43 3.14 4.34
N TRP A 28 -0.14 2.67 3.12
CA TRP A 28 0.42 1.34 2.90
C TRP A 28 1.86 1.22 3.43
N HIS A 29 2.14 0.10 4.09
CA HIS A 29 3.47 -0.30 4.51
C HIS A 29 3.87 -1.57 3.74
N PRO A 30 5.14 -1.70 3.31
CA PRO A 30 5.61 -2.97 2.77
C PRO A 30 5.62 -4.03 3.88
N TRP A 31 5.57 -5.30 3.46
CA TRP A 31 5.65 -6.42 4.39
C TRP A 31 6.97 -6.39 5.16
N SER A 32 6.89 -6.11 6.47
CA SER A 32 8.06 -5.85 7.30
C SER A 32 7.76 -6.09 8.78
N GLN A 33 8.79 -6.42 9.56
CA GLN A 33 8.69 -6.53 11.01
C GLN A 33 8.18 -5.22 11.66
N GLU A 34 8.58 -4.07 11.11
CA GLU A 34 8.15 -2.74 11.58
C GLU A 34 6.63 -2.59 11.51
N ALA A 35 5.98 -3.07 10.44
CA ALA A 35 4.52 -3.00 10.29
C ALA A 35 3.79 -3.83 11.37
N PHE A 36 4.29 -5.02 11.68
CA PHE A 36 3.74 -5.87 12.75
C PHE A 36 3.92 -5.24 14.12
N GLU A 37 5.09 -4.68 14.41
CA GLU A 37 5.36 -4.00 15.66
C GLU A 37 4.50 -2.75 15.84
N LYS A 38 4.28 -1.98 14.77
CA LYS A 38 3.37 -0.82 14.77
C LYS A 38 1.94 -1.27 15.11
N ALA A 39 1.42 -2.28 14.41
CA ALA A 39 0.08 -2.80 14.67
C ALA A 39 -0.10 -3.27 16.13
N LYS A 40 0.90 -3.99 16.67
CA LYS A 40 0.90 -4.43 18.07
C LYS A 40 0.97 -3.27 19.06
N ARG A 41 1.82 -2.26 18.81
CA ARG A 41 1.94 -1.07 19.69
C ARG A 41 0.67 -0.22 19.71
N GLU A 42 0.00 -0.12 18.56
CA GLU A 42 -1.21 0.69 18.41
C GLU A 42 -2.49 -0.07 18.75
N ASP A 43 -2.40 -1.36 19.09
CA ASP A 43 -3.54 -2.26 19.32
C ASP A 43 -4.54 -2.24 18.16
N LYS A 44 -4.02 -2.35 16.92
CA LYS A 44 -4.79 -2.34 15.68
C LYS A 44 -4.63 -3.63 14.90
N LEU A 45 -5.68 -3.99 14.17
CA LEU A 45 -5.65 -5.08 13.20
C LEU A 45 -4.72 -4.73 12.03
N LEU A 46 -4.10 -5.76 11.46
CA LEU A 46 -3.28 -5.64 10.26
C LEU A 46 -4.09 -6.13 9.06
N LEU A 47 -4.41 -5.22 8.14
CA LEU A 47 -5.02 -5.56 6.86
C LEU A 47 -3.92 -5.93 5.87
N VAL A 48 -3.89 -7.19 5.45
CA VAL A 48 -2.94 -7.69 4.44
C VAL A 48 -3.63 -7.69 3.08
N SER A 49 -3.15 -6.85 2.15
CA SER A 49 -3.57 -6.86 0.75
C SER A 49 -2.46 -7.47 -0.12
N ILE A 50 -2.79 -8.49 -0.90
CA ILE A 50 -1.84 -9.21 -1.77
C ILE A 50 -2.36 -9.16 -3.20
N GLY A 51 -1.50 -8.73 -4.13
CA GLY A 51 -1.83 -8.67 -5.55
C GLY A 51 -0.60 -8.64 -6.43
N TYR A 52 -0.80 -8.47 -7.74
CA TYR A 52 0.25 -8.45 -8.75
C TYR A 52 -0.17 -7.61 -9.97
N ALA A 53 0.80 -7.13 -10.76
CA ALA A 53 0.58 -6.10 -11.78
C ALA A 53 -0.42 -6.47 -12.89
N THR A 54 -0.62 -7.76 -13.18
CA THR A 54 -1.55 -8.22 -14.23
C THR A 54 -2.87 -8.76 -13.66
N CYS A 55 -3.14 -8.54 -12.38
CA CYS A 55 -4.36 -8.93 -11.70
C CYS A 55 -5.49 -7.94 -12.00
N HIS A 56 -6.48 -8.34 -12.82
CA HIS A 56 -7.62 -7.48 -13.15
C HIS A 56 -8.35 -6.96 -11.91
N TRP A 57 -8.69 -7.85 -10.97
CA TRP A 57 -9.46 -7.48 -9.77
C TRP A 57 -8.67 -6.64 -8.76
N CYS A 58 -7.34 -6.70 -8.78
CA CYS A 58 -6.50 -5.86 -7.93
C CYS A 58 -6.59 -4.39 -8.36
N HIS A 59 -6.62 -4.14 -9.68
CA HIS A 59 -6.82 -2.79 -10.24
C HIS A 59 -8.23 -2.27 -10.02
N VAL A 60 -9.25 -3.13 -10.10
CA VAL A 60 -10.64 -2.75 -9.80
C VAL A 60 -10.75 -2.34 -8.32
N MET A 61 -10.21 -3.16 -7.41
CA MET A 61 -10.21 -2.87 -5.97
C MET A 61 -9.46 -1.58 -5.65
N GLU A 62 -8.31 -1.33 -6.28
CA GLU A 62 -7.58 -0.08 -6.12
C GLU A 62 -8.45 1.13 -6.44
N ARG A 63 -9.01 1.15 -7.64
CA ARG A 63 -9.76 2.31 -8.13
C ARG A 63 -11.01 2.61 -7.31
N GLU A 64 -11.65 1.58 -6.76
CA GLU A 64 -12.96 1.70 -6.12
C GLU A 64 -12.90 1.75 -4.60
N SER A 65 -11.81 1.29 -3.98
CA SER A 65 -11.71 1.11 -2.53
C SER A 65 -10.52 1.79 -1.87
N PHE A 66 -9.45 2.12 -2.60
CA PHE A 66 -8.22 2.67 -2.02
C PHE A 66 -8.12 4.18 -2.12
#